data_AF-A0A8J3HR71-F1
#
_entry.id   AF-A0A8J3HR71-F1
#
_cell.length_a   1.000
_cell.length_b   1.000
_cell.length_c   1.000
_cell.angle_alpha   90.00
_cell.angle_beta   90.00
_cell.angle_gamma   90.00
#
_symmetry.space_group_name_H-M   'P 1'
#
loop_
_entity.id
_entity.type
_entity.pdbx_description
1 polymer ?
#
loop_
_entity_poly.entity_id
_entity_poly.type
_entity_poly.pdbx_seq_one_letter_code
_entity_poly.pdbx_strand_id
1 'polypeptide(L)'
;MMGLAGLGGAAALAVGTARRRGRVWLRAATAMAAVLACFAVLPLPAGADPTFKPYAQTDTANPRYFYFCRTEATCADAAHGAAAQGAAVRFGIVREKTKARVNGVVDPAVARLEYRSAPGGARRLIPIVDMFGERGFSFRSANLAAGELTAYAADGSVLAAFSAELTP
;
A
#
# COMPACT_ATOMS: atom_id res chain seq x y z
N MET A 1 64.43 -24.17 59.50
CA MET A 1 63.86 -24.81 58.29
C MET A 1 62.64 -23.98 57.89
N MET A 2 62.80 -23.05 56.96
CA MET A 2 62.55 -23.19 55.50
C MET A 2 61.07 -23.36 55.13
N GLY A 3 60.60 -22.44 54.27
CA GLY A 3 59.41 -22.55 53.40
C GLY A 3 58.15 -21.91 53.99
N LEU A 4 57.31 -21.14 53.28
CA LEU A 4 57.16 -20.91 51.84
C LEU A 4 56.72 -19.45 51.59
N ALA A 5 57.34 -18.81 50.61
CA ALA A 5 56.73 -17.72 49.86
C ALA A 5 55.83 -18.31 48.76
N GLY A 6 54.69 -17.68 48.45
CA GLY A 6 54.02 -17.93 47.17
C GLY A 6 52.54 -17.56 47.08
N LEU A 7 52.23 -16.85 45.98
CA LEU A 7 50.93 -16.80 45.27
C LEU A 7 49.85 -15.83 45.78
N GLY A 8 50.12 -14.52 45.69
CA GLY A 8 49.12 -13.45 45.82
C GLY A 8 48.91 -12.65 44.53
N GLY A 9 48.81 -13.29 43.35
CA GLY A 9 48.94 -12.55 42.08
C GLY A 9 48.07 -12.97 40.90
N ALA A 10 47.01 -13.78 41.07
CA ALA A 10 46.20 -14.27 39.93
C ALA A 10 44.71 -13.87 39.94
N ALA A 11 44.18 -13.28 41.02
CA ALA A 11 42.73 -13.06 41.14
C ALA A 11 42.23 -11.75 40.48
N ALA A 12 43.08 -10.75 40.26
CA ALA A 12 42.63 -9.43 39.79
C ALA A 12 42.34 -9.34 38.28
N LEU A 13 42.94 -10.22 37.46
CA LEU A 13 42.78 -10.17 36.00
C LEU A 13 41.48 -10.83 35.50
N ALA A 14 40.91 -11.77 36.26
CA ALA A 14 39.66 -12.47 35.89
C ALA A 14 38.40 -11.60 36.12
N VAL A 15 38.43 -10.71 37.12
CA VAL A 15 37.26 -9.87 37.46
C VAL A 15 37.08 -8.71 36.47
N GLY A 16 38.18 -8.16 35.94
CA GLY A 16 38.14 -7.06 34.97
C GLY A 16 37.56 -7.46 33.61
N THR A 17 37.79 -8.70 33.18
CA THR A 17 37.30 -9.23 31.90
C THR A 17 35.82 -9.61 31.96
N ALA A 18 35.36 -10.17 33.08
CA ALA A 18 33.94 -10.48 33.31
C ALA A 18 33.06 -9.22 33.32
N ARG A 19 33.52 -8.15 33.98
CA ARG A 19 32.78 -6.89 34.10
C ARG A 19 32.71 -6.10 32.77
N ARG A 20 33.76 -6.17 31.95
CA ARG A 20 33.75 -5.62 30.58
C ARG A 20 32.88 -6.45 29.64
N ARG A 21 32.93 -7.78 29.72
CA ARG A 21 32.03 -8.68 28.97
C ARG A 21 30.56 -8.38 29.25
N GLY A 22 30.18 -8.20 30.50
CA GLY A 22 28.79 -7.88 30.87
C GLY A 22 28.25 -6.59 30.25
N ARG A 23 29.05 -5.51 30.23
CA ARG A 23 28.64 -4.23 29.61
C ARG A 23 28.57 -4.31 28.09
N VAL A 24 29.46 -5.06 27.46
CA VAL A 24 29.43 -5.30 26.00
C VAL A 24 28.21 -6.12 25.61
N TRP A 25 27.86 -7.12 26.42
CA TRP A 25 26.64 -7.93 26.23
C TRP A 25 25.37 -7.10 26.38
N LEU A 26 25.29 -6.25 27.41
CA LEU A 26 24.18 -5.32 27.61
C LEU A 26 24.03 -4.35 26.43
N ARG A 27 25.13 -3.78 25.93
CA ARG A 27 25.11 -2.89 24.75
C ARG A 27 24.66 -3.60 23.48
N ALA A 28 25.12 -4.84 23.28
CA ALA A 28 24.70 -5.67 22.15
C ALA A 28 23.20 -6.01 22.23
N ALA A 29 22.71 -6.39 23.41
CA ALA A 29 21.30 -6.67 23.64
C ALA A 29 20.41 -5.44 23.38
N THR A 30 20.80 -4.25 23.85
CA THR A 30 20.06 -3.02 23.59
C THR A 30 20.08 -2.61 22.12
N ALA A 31 21.20 -2.80 21.42
CA ALA A 31 21.28 -2.52 19.99
C ALA A 31 20.41 -3.49 19.18
N MET A 32 20.38 -4.76 19.55
CA MET A 32 19.55 -5.77 18.90
C MET A 32 18.06 -5.52 19.14
N ALA A 33 17.67 -5.09 20.35
CA ALA A 33 16.31 -4.67 20.67
C ALA A 33 15.91 -3.41 19.87
N ALA A 34 16.81 -2.44 19.72
CA ALA A 34 16.56 -1.25 18.90
C ALA A 34 16.41 -1.59 17.41
N VAL A 35 17.22 -2.50 16.87
CA VAL A 35 17.10 -2.98 15.48
C VAL A 35 15.81 -3.76 15.27
N LEU A 36 15.44 -4.65 16.19
CA LEU A 36 14.15 -5.38 16.14
C LEU A 36 12.95 -4.44 16.27
N ALA A 37 13.05 -3.42 17.12
CA ALA A 37 12.04 -2.36 17.19
C ALA A 37 11.97 -1.63 15.84
N CYS A 38 13.10 -1.23 15.26
CA CYS A 38 13.13 -0.64 13.92
C CYS A 38 12.52 -1.56 12.86
N PHE A 39 12.76 -2.88 12.86
CA PHE A 39 12.07 -3.79 11.92
C PHE A 39 10.57 -3.95 12.20
N ALA A 40 10.13 -3.78 13.45
CA ALA A 40 8.72 -3.75 13.80
C ALA A 40 8.03 -2.42 13.41
N VAL A 41 8.77 -1.32 13.29
CA VAL A 41 8.22 0.00 12.90
C VAL A 41 8.57 0.43 11.47
N LEU A 42 9.55 -0.20 10.82
CA LEU A 42 9.90 0.05 9.43
C LEU A 42 8.88 -0.71 8.58
N PRO A 43 7.96 -0.01 7.89
CA PRO A 43 7.07 -0.68 6.97
C PRO A 43 7.94 -1.45 5.97
N LEU A 44 7.65 -2.75 5.80
CA LEU A 44 8.18 -3.56 4.72
C LEU A 44 8.21 -2.68 3.47
N PRO A 45 9.33 -2.64 2.70
CA PRO A 45 9.47 -1.72 1.57
C PRO A 45 8.21 -1.85 0.74
N ALA A 46 7.38 -0.79 0.75
CA ALA A 46 5.95 -0.85 0.51
C ALA A 46 5.67 -1.63 -0.78
N GLY A 47 5.47 -2.94 -0.58
CA GLY A 47 5.61 -3.92 -1.64
C GLY A 47 4.38 -3.78 -2.47
N ALA A 48 4.53 -3.15 -3.64
CA ALA A 48 3.50 -3.02 -4.64
C ALA A 48 2.71 -4.33 -4.69
N ASP A 49 1.40 -4.26 -4.48
CA ASP A 49 0.56 -5.45 -4.49
C ASP A 49 0.85 -6.23 -5.79
N PRO A 50 1.46 -7.43 -5.69
CA PRO A 50 1.90 -8.16 -6.88
C PRO A 50 0.70 -8.65 -7.69
N THR A 51 -0.49 -8.66 -7.10
CA THR A 51 -1.72 -9.08 -7.74
C THR A 51 -2.45 -7.93 -8.43
N PHE A 52 -2.01 -6.68 -8.21
CA PHE A 52 -2.66 -5.53 -8.81
C PHE A 52 -2.58 -5.63 -10.32
N LYS A 53 -3.76 -5.55 -10.93
CA LYS A 53 -3.93 -5.58 -12.38
C LYS A 53 -4.95 -4.49 -12.75
N PRO A 54 -4.51 -3.44 -13.47
CA PRO A 54 -5.43 -2.55 -14.13
C PRO A 54 -5.96 -3.23 -15.40
N TYR A 55 -7.18 -2.92 -15.79
CA TYR A 55 -7.82 -3.46 -16.99
C TYR A 55 -7.82 -2.42 -18.10
N ALA A 56 -7.62 -2.86 -19.34
CA ALA A 56 -7.50 -2.01 -20.51
C ALA A 56 -8.77 -2.06 -21.37
N GLN A 57 -8.80 -1.29 -22.47
CA GLN A 57 -9.94 -1.25 -23.41
C GLN A 57 -10.32 -2.65 -23.91
N THR A 58 -9.35 -3.52 -24.15
CA THR A 58 -9.56 -4.90 -24.63
C THR A 58 -10.22 -5.81 -23.60
N ASP A 59 -10.22 -5.43 -22.32
CA ASP A 59 -10.83 -6.19 -21.23
C ASP A 59 -12.32 -5.83 -21.02
N THR A 60 -12.84 -4.80 -21.71
CA THR A 60 -14.20 -4.24 -21.50
C THR A 60 -15.34 -5.23 -21.79
N ALA A 61 -15.10 -6.22 -22.67
CA ALA A 61 -16.05 -7.28 -22.95
C ALA A 61 -16.26 -8.26 -21.78
N ASN A 62 -15.40 -8.23 -20.75
CA ASN A 62 -15.51 -9.13 -19.60
C ASN A 62 -16.39 -8.52 -18.49
N PRO A 63 -17.61 -9.06 -18.26
CA PRO A 63 -18.56 -8.48 -17.30
C PRO A 63 -18.12 -8.62 -15.84
N ARG A 64 -17.10 -9.44 -15.54
CA ARG A 64 -16.52 -9.54 -14.18
C ARG A 64 -15.53 -8.42 -13.91
N TYR A 65 -14.95 -7.83 -14.95
CA TYR A 65 -13.97 -6.75 -14.81
C TYR A 65 -14.68 -5.41 -14.86
N PHE A 66 -15.67 -5.28 -15.75
CA PHE A 66 -16.51 -4.10 -15.89
C PHE A 66 -17.95 -4.45 -15.52
N TYR A 67 -18.26 -4.32 -14.23
CA TYR A 67 -19.52 -4.72 -13.61
C TYR A 67 -20.39 -3.54 -13.16
N PHE A 68 -19.81 -2.36 -12.99
CA PHE A 68 -20.42 -1.18 -12.40
C PHE A 68 -21.55 -0.63 -13.27
N CYS A 69 -21.35 -0.63 -14.59
CA CYS A 69 -22.38 -0.41 -15.58
C CYS A 69 -22.12 -1.35 -16.76
N ARG A 70 -23.20 -1.77 -17.45
CA ARG A 70 -23.15 -2.88 -18.42
C ARG A 70 -23.97 -2.63 -19.69
N THR A 71 -24.62 -1.49 -19.76
CA THR A 71 -25.43 -1.03 -20.87
C THR A 71 -25.25 0.47 -20.97
N GLU A 72 -25.50 1.03 -22.15
CA GLU A 72 -25.48 2.48 -22.37
C GLU A 72 -26.33 3.23 -21.33
N ALA A 73 -27.57 2.78 -21.09
CA ALA A 73 -28.45 3.40 -20.10
C ALA A 73 -27.88 3.35 -18.66
N THR A 74 -27.29 2.21 -18.25
CA THR A 74 -26.73 2.10 -16.89
C THR A 74 -25.42 2.88 -16.74
N CYS A 75 -24.64 3.03 -17.81
CA CYS A 75 -23.42 3.83 -17.78
C CYS A 75 -23.74 5.32 -17.76
N ALA A 76 -24.71 5.76 -18.58
CA ALA A 76 -25.20 7.15 -18.56
C ALA A 76 -25.77 7.53 -17.18
N ASP A 77 -26.61 6.68 -16.58
CA ASP A 77 -27.13 6.92 -15.22
C ASP A 77 -26.00 7.03 -14.16
N ALA A 78 -25.01 6.15 -14.26
CA ALA A 78 -23.87 6.18 -13.36
C ALA A 78 -23.08 7.50 -13.50
N ALA A 79 -22.81 7.94 -14.74
CA ALA A 79 -22.12 9.17 -15.07
C ALA A 79 -22.92 10.42 -14.64
N HIS A 80 -24.22 10.46 -14.95
CA HIS A 80 -25.11 11.53 -14.51
C HIS A 80 -25.16 11.65 -13.00
N GLY A 81 -25.26 10.53 -12.26
CA GLY A 81 -25.24 10.59 -10.81
C GLY A 81 -23.89 11.03 -10.24
N ALA A 82 -22.77 10.73 -10.91
CA ALA A 82 -21.47 11.28 -10.52
C ALA A 82 -21.42 12.80 -10.72
N ALA A 83 -21.86 13.27 -11.90
CA ALA A 83 -21.91 14.69 -12.23
C ALA A 83 -22.87 15.48 -11.31
N ALA A 84 -24.05 14.93 -11.00
CA ALA A 84 -25.01 15.55 -10.09
C ALA A 84 -24.47 15.72 -8.66
N GLN A 85 -23.51 14.88 -8.27
CA GLN A 85 -22.82 14.95 -6.98
C GLN A 85 -21.53 15.80 -7.05
N GLY A 86 -21.18 16.34 -8.23
CA GLY A 86 -19.91 17.00 -8.46
C GLY A 86 -18.70 16.09 -8.23
N ALA A 87 -18.87 14.77 -8.34
CA ALA A 87 -17.84 13.79 -8.03
C ALA A 87 -16.94 13.53 -9.25
N ALA A 88 -15.63 13.74 -9.10
CA ALA A 88 -14.65 13.45 -10.16
C ALA A 88 -14.62 11.96 -10.56
N VAL A 89 -14.93 11.07 -9.62
CA VAL A 89 -14.96 9.62 -9.84
C VAL A 89 -16.12 9.03 -9.04
N ARG A 90 -16.87 8.12 -9.65
CA ARG A 90 -17.88 7.30 -8.95
C ARG A 90 -17.62 5.83 -9.25
N PHE A 91 -17.56 5.00 -8.21
CA PHE A 91 -17.16 3.60 -8.35
C PHE A 91 -17.84 2.68 -7.35
N GLY A 92 -17.83 1.39 -7.68
CA GLY A 92 -18.19 0.29 -6.79
C GLY A 92 -16.98 -0.54 -6.42
N ILE A 93 -17.13 -1.32 -5.35
CA ILE A 93 -16.13 -2.28 -4.89
C ILE A 93 -16.79 -3.65 -4.71
N VAL A 94 -16.16 -4.67 -5.28
CA VAL A 94 -16.53 -6.07 -5.04
C VAL A 94 -15.37 -6.77 -4.36
N ARG A 95 -15.60 -7.28 -3.15
CA ARG A 95 -14.62 -8.07 -2.39
C ARG A 95 -14.81 -9.55 -2.68
N GLU A 96 -13.73 -10.20 -3.09
CA GLU A 96 -13.61 -11.66 -3.21
C GLU A 96 -12.63 -12.17 -2.15
N LYS A 97 -12.56 -13.49 -1.96
CA LYS A 97 -11.72 -14.12 -0.91
C LYS A 97 -10.25 -13.70 -0.94
N THR A 98 -9.68 -13.45 -2.12
CA THR A 98 -8.25 -13.17 -2.31
C THR A 98 -7.95 -11.84 -2.99
N LYS A 99 -8.98 -11.06 -3.31
CA LYS A 99 -8.84 -9.81 -4.08
C LYS A 99 -10.09 -8.95 -3.94
N ALA A 100 -9.92 -7.66 -4.10
CA ALA A 100 -10.98 -6.71 -4.34
C ALA A 100 -10.90 -6.19 -5.79
N ARG A 101 -12.06 -5.83 -6.34
CA ARG A 101 -12.19 -5.21 -7.64
C ARG A 101 -12.82 -3.85 -7.48
N VAL A 102 -12.27 -2.85 -8.14
CA VAL A 102 -12.81 -1.50 -8.18
C VAL A 102 -13.15 -1.19 -9.63
N ASN A 103 -14.37 -0.75 -9.87
CA ASN A 103 -14.83 -0.38 -11.20
C ASN A 103 -15.78 0.80 -11.10
N GLY A 104 -15.66 1.76 -12.01
CA GLY A 104 -16.42 2.99 -11.96
C GLY A 104 -16.36 3.78 -13.24
N VAL A 105 -16.92 4.98 -13.17
CA VAL A 105 -16.91 6.02 -14.19
C VAL A 105 -16.14 7.23 -13.70
N VAL A 106 -15.62 8.03 -14.63
CA VAL A 106 -14.86 9.25 -14.35
C VAL A 106 -15.48 10.46 -15.04
N ASP A 107 -15.40 11.60 -14.37
CA ASP A 107 -15.78 12.89 -14.94
C ASP A 107 -14.85 13.28 -16.11
N PRO A 108 -15.33 14.03 -17.12
CA PRO A 108 -14.52 14.53 -18.22
C PRO A 108 -13.24 15.28 -17.80
N ALA A 109 -13.24 15.97 -16.66
CA ALA A 109 -12.07 16.68 -16.14
C ALA A 109 -10.92 15.76 -15.71
N VAL A 110 -11.20 14.47 -15.43
CA VAL A 110 -10.17 13.50 -15.03
C VAL A 110 -9.36 13.09 -16.26
N ALA A 111 -8.10 13.49 -16.32
CA ALA A 111 -7.18 13.09 -17.37
C ALA A 111 -6.40 11.81 -17.03
N ARG A 112 -6.20 11.53 -15.73
CA ARG A 112 -5.40 10.40 -15.28
C ARG A 112 -5.92 9.84 -13.94
N LEU A 113 -5.92 8.51 -13.84
CA LEU A 113 -6.15 7.80 -12.58
C LEU A 113 -4.90 7.04 -12.17
N GLU A 114 -4.59 7.09 -10.88
CA GLU A 114 -3.53 6.28 -10.30
C GLU A 114 -3.97 5.61 -9.01
N TYR A 115 -3.43 4.42 -8.76
CA TYR A 115 -3.62 3.71 -7.52
C TYR A 115 -2.29 3.40 -6.85
N ARG A 116 -2.24 3.59 -5.53
CA ARG A 116 -1.13 3.20 -4.67
C ARG A 116 -1.64 2.19 -3.66
N SER A 117 -1.07 1.00 -3.63
CA SER A 117 -1.54 -0.10 -2.77
C SER A 117 -1.22 0.07 -1.28
N ALA A 118 -0.18 0.85 -0.96
CA ALA A 118 0.28 1.09 0.41
C ALA A 118 1.06 2.42 0.50
N PRO A 119 1.07 3.10 1.66
CA PRO A 119 1.88 4.29 1.89
C PRO A 119 3.35 4.09 1.53
N GLY A 120 3.94 5.04 0.83
CA GLY A 120 5.32 4.95 0.33
C GLY A 120 5.53 4.04 -0.89
N GLY A 121 4.49 3.29 -1.31
CA GLY A 121 4.54 2.47 -2.53
C GLY A 121 4.44 3.28 -3.81
N ALA A 122 4.84 2.68 -4.93
CA ALA A 122 4.73 3.30 -6.25
C ALA A 122 3.26 3.50 -6.65
N ARG A 123 2.97 4.64 -7.31
CA ARG A 123 1.69 4.89 -7.96
C ARG A 123 1.65 4.11 -9.28
N ARG A 124 0.53 3.44 -9.55
CA ARG A 124 0.30 2.64 -10.76
C ARG A 124 -0.84 3.27 -11.55
N LEU A 125 -0.58 3.55 -12.83
CA LEU A 125 -1.57 4.08 -13.75
C LEU A 125 -2.74 3.10 -13.91
N ILE A 126 -3.96 3.62 -13.88
CA ILE A 126 -5.17 2.89 -14.25
C ILE A 126 -5.67 3.48 -15.59
N PRO A 127 -5.79 2.66 -16.64
CA PRO A 127 -6.36 3.11 -17.91
C PRO A 127 -7.79 3.61 -17.72
N ILE A 128 -8.06 4.78 -18.30
CA ILE A 128 -9.42 5.26 -18.54
C ILE A 128 -9.81 4.72 -19.92
N VAL A 129 -10.95 4.05 -19.98
CA VAL A 129 -11.45 3.34 -21.16
C VAL A 129 -12.80 3.91 -21.57
N ASP A 130 -13.15 3.75 -22.84
CA ASP A 130 -14.50 4.05 -23.32
C ASP A 130 -15.40 2.82 -23.09
N MET A 131 -16.56 3.04 -22.47
CA MET A 131 -17.59 2.03 -22.30
C MET A 131 -18.96 2.61 -22.56
N PHE A 132 -19.57 2.19 -23.68
CA PHE A 132 -20.91 2.63 -24.05
C PHE A 132 -21.04 4.16 -24.10
N GLY A 133 -20.01 4.86 -24.59
CA GLY A 133 -19.97 6.32 -24.67
C GLY A 133 -19.54 7.04 -23.40
N GLU A 134 -19.31 6.30 -22.30
CA GLU A 134 -18.87 6.85 -21.02
C GLU A 134 -17.43 6.48 -20.69
N ARG A 135 -16.77 7.33 -19.90
CA ARG A 135 -15.38 7.10 -19.48
C ARG A 135 -15.35 6.23 -18.23
N GLY A 136 -14.91 4.98 -18.39
CA GLY A 136 -14.83 3.99 -17.32
C GLY A 136 -13.40 3.67 -16.89
N PHE A 137 -13.27 2.95 -15.78
CA PHE A 137 -12.00 2.36 -15.35
C PHE A 137 -12.25 1.08 -14.55
N SER A 138 -11.28 0.17 -14.53
CA SER A 138 -11.35 -1.00 -13.64
C SER A 138 -9.97 -1.49 -13.25
N PHE A 139 -9.84 -1.97 -12.02
CA PHE A 139 -8.66 -2.69 -11.56
C PHE A 139 -9.01 -3.70 -10.47
N ARG A 140 -8.06 -4.59 -10.18
CA ARG A 140 -8.08 -5.43 -8.97
C ARG A 140 -6.86 -5.18 -8.11
N SER A 141 -7.00 -5.45 -6.82
CA SER A 141 -5.93 -5.42 -5.82
C SER A 141 -6.16 -6.55 -4.81
N ALA A 142 -5.13 -7.16 -4.23
CA ALA A 142 -5.26 -8.16 -3.16
C ALA A 142 -5.94 -7.55 -1.94
N ASN A 143 -5.53 -6.34 -1.58
CA ASN A 143 -6.06 -5.59 -0.45
C ASN A 143 -6.20 -4.11 -0.83
N LEU A 144 -7.22 -3.46 -0.29
CA LEU A 144 -7.50 -2.03 -0.44
C LEU A 144 -7.29 -1.25 0.87
N ALA A 145 -6.99 -1.93 1.98
CA ALA A 145 -6.96 -1.36 3.32
C ALA A 145 -6.01 -0.17 3.49
N ALA A 146 -4.89 -0.19 2.78
CA ALA A 146 -3.91 0.89 2.78
C ALA A 146 -3.85 1.58 1.40
N GLY A 147 -4.86 1.33 0.57
CA GLY A 147 -4.94 1.80 -0.80
C GLY A 147 -5.31 3.27 -0.90
N GLU A 148 -4.84 3.93 -1.94
CA GLU A 148 -5.26 5.27 -2.32
C GLU A 148 -5.48 5.32 -3.83
N LEU A 149 -6.68 5.68 -4.25
CA LEU A 149 -7.02 5.99 -5.64
C LEU A 149 -7.01 7.50 -5.80
N THR A 150 -6.32 8.03 -6.80
CA THR A 150 -6.22 9.47 -7.04
C THR A 150 -6.58 9.80 -8.47
N ALA A 151 -7.45 10.79 -8.63
CA ALA A 151 -7.84 11.37 -9.91
C ALA A 151 -7.11 12.69 -10.12
N TYR A 152 -6.56 12.84 -11.32
CA TYR A 152 -5.78 14.01 -11.71
C TYR A 152 -6.40 14.70 -12.92
N ALA A 153 -6.32 16.02 -12.94
CA ALA A 153 -6.58 16.83 -14.13
C ALA A 153 -5.40 16.75 -15.12
N ALA A 154 -5.58 17.34 -16.30
CA ALA A 154 -4.58 17.32 -17.37
C ALA A 154 -3.29 18.08 -17.01
N ASP A 155 -3.38 19.09 -16.14
CA ASP A 155 -2.24 19.85 -15.61
C ASP A 155 -1.49 19.11 -14.48
N GLY A 156 -1.97 17.92 -14.10
CA GLY A 156 -1.40 17.12 -13.02
C GLY A 156 -1.90 17.49 -11.61
N SER A 157 -2.81 18.45 -11.48
CA SER A 157 -3.45 18.78 -10.21
C SER A 157 -4.37 17.64 -9.73
N VAL A 158 -4.48 17.47 -8.42
CA VAL A 158 -5.35 16.43 -7.82
C VAL A 158 -6.78 16.95 -7.81
N LEU A 159 -7.69 16.21 -8.45
CA LEU A 159 -9.13 16.48 -8.43
C LEU A 159 -9.82 15.78 -7.26
N ALA A 160 -9.41 14.55 -6.97
CA ALA A 160 -9.93 13.78 -5.85
C ALA A 160 -8.94 12.69 -5.42
N ALA A 161 -8.97 12.32 -4.14
CA ALA A 161 -8.24 11.19 -3.60
C ALA A 161 -9.17 10.38 -2.68
N PHE A 162 -9.14 9.06 -2.83
CA PHE A 162 -10.03 8.12 -2.15
C PHE A 162 -9.20 7.09 -1.41
N SER A 163 -9.35 7.03 -0.10
CA SER A 163 -8.68 6.04 0.76
C SER A 163 -9.69 5.42 1.73
N ALA A 164 -10.53 6.23 2.36
CA ALA A 164 -11.62 5.76 3.22
C ALA A 164 -12.68 4.98 2.42
N GLU A 165 -13.04 5.47 1.24
CA GLU A 165 -14.06 4.85 0.36
C GLU A 165 -13.60 3.53 -0.25
N LEU A 166 -12.29 3.23 -0.18
CA LEU A 166 -11.73 1.93 -0.57
C LEU A 166 -11.92 0.85 0.50
N THR A 167 -12.32 1.27 1.71
CA THR A 167 -12.64 0.43 2.87
C THR A 167 -13.96 0.83 3.51
N PRO A 168 -15.09 0.72 2.77
CA PRO A 168 -16.41 0.93 3.37
C PRO A 168 -16.74 -0.17 4.38
#